data_AF-A0A523G5P9-F1
#
_entry.id   AF-A0A523G5P9-F1
#
_cell.length_a   1.000
_cell.length_b   1.000
_cell.length_c   1.000
_cell.angle_alpha   90.00
_cell.angle_beta   90.00
_cell.angle_gamma   90.00
#
_symmetry.space_group_name_H-M   'P 1'
#
loop_
_entity.id
_entity.type
_entity.pdbx_description
1 polymer ?
#
loop_
_entity_poly.entity_id
_entity_poly.type
_entity_poly.pdbx_seq_one_letter_code
_entity_poly.pdbx_strand_id
1 'polypeptide(L)'
;MDGLDGLGIEIRQCGPEIGHGVAVKMCYAAITKGTSALHTAVLMAAETLGIADELHQELAMSVPAFYKRMEAVVPKLPAVSARYIGEMKEIAKTMESAGVTANFHVGARELYRVLEKTPFAAERRDTVDPDRTLRQSLEVFVRHLPGKSAAQ
;
A
#
# COMPACT_ATOMS: atom_id res chain seq x y z
N MET A 1 8.32 -31.86 -11.98
CA MET A 1 7.88 -30.50 -12.32
C MET A 1 8.58 -30.04 -13.60
N ASP A 2 8.88 -30.98 -14.50
CA ASP A 2 10.03 -30.86 -15.39
C ASP A 2 9.64 -30.28 -16.76
N GLY A 3 8.34 -30.06 -17.00
CA GLY A 3 7.82 -29.54 -18.28
C GLY A 3 7.96 -28.03 -18.46
N LEU A 4 8.41 -27.31 -17.43
CA LEU A 4 8.54 -25.84 -17.45
C LEU A 4 9.99 -25.37 -17.18
N ASP A 5 10.90 -26.31 -16.93
CA ASP A 5 12.32 -26.03 -16.71
C ASP A 5 12.96 -25.51 -18.01
N GLY A 6 13.82 -24.48 -17.89
CA GLY A 6 14.51 -23.89 -19.03
C GLY A 6 13.67 -22.92 -19.88
N LEU A 7 12.38 -22.70 -19.55
CA LEU A 7 11.51 -21.76 -20.26
C LEU A 7 11.55 -20.32 -19.70
N GLY A 8 12.54 -20.00 -18.85
CA GLY A 8 12.64 -18.69 -18.20
C GLY A 8 11.60 -18.45 -17.09
N ILE A 9 10.88 -19.50 -16.67
CA ILE A 9 9.95 -19.47 -15.55
C ILE A 9 10.57 -20.24 -14.39
N GLU A 10 10.72 -19.57 -13.24
CA GLU A 10 11.16 -20.23 -12.02
C GLU A 10 9.94 -20.73 -11.23
N ILE A 11 9.84 -22.04 -11.01
CA ILE A 11 8.76 -22.64 -10.22
C ILE A 11 9.27 -22.98 -8.84
N ARG A 12 8.56 -22.51 -7.82
CA ARG A 12 8.86 -22.81 -6.41
C ARG A 12 7.71 -23.57 -5.79
N GLN A 13 7.96 -24.80 -5.34
CA GLN A 13 6.96 -25.60 -4.64
C GLN A 13 6.72 -25.04 -3.24
N CYS A 14 5.46 -24.69 -2.92
CA CYS A 14 5.08 -24.11 -1.63
C CYS A 14 4.66 -25.15 -0.57
N GLY A 15 5.01 -26.42 -0.79
CA GLY A 15 4.61 -27.55 0.06
C GLY A 15 3.66 -28.52 -0.65
N PRO A 16 3.30 -29.64 0.00
CA PRO A 16 2.53 -30.71 -0.62
C PRO A 16 1.02 -30.45 -0.66
N GLU A 17 0.50 -29.56 0.19
CA GLU A 17 -0.94 -29.35 0.34
C GLU A 17 -1.51 -28.34 -0.66
N ILE A 18 -2.69 -28.67 -1.19
CA ILE A 18 -3.46 -27.76 -2.06
C ILE A 18 -3.79 -26.50 -1.25
N GLY A 19 -3.52 -25.33 -1.84
CA GLY A 19 -3.79 -24.03 -1.22
C GLY A 19 -2.57 -23.36 -0.59
N HIS A 20 -1.47 -24.07 -0.33
CA HIS A 20 -0.26 -23.46 0.24
C HIS A 20 0.31 -22.31 -0.61
N GLY A 21 0.35 -22.47 -1.93
CA GLY A 21 0.82 -21.40 -2.82
C GLY A 21 -0.06 -20.14 -2.74
N VAL A 22 -1.38 -20.32 -2.57
CA VAL A 22 -2.31 -19.21 -2.35
C VAL A 22 -2.06 -18.58 -0.98
N ALA A 23 -1.91 -19.37 0.08
CA ALA A 23 -1.59 -18.86 1.41
C ALA A 23 -0.30 -18.01 1.42
N VAL A 24 0.77 -18.51 0.80
CA VAL A 24 2.03 -17.75 0.63
C VAL A 24 1.79 -16.43 -0.09
N LYS A 25 1.07 -16.44 -1.21
CA LYS A 25 0.71 -15.23 -1.97
C LYS A 25 -0.07 -14.24 -1.10
N MET A 26 -1.06 -14.72 -0.36
CA MET A 26 -1.94 -13.86 0.45
C MET A 26 -1.16 -13.23 1.60
N CYS A 27 -0.34 -13.99 2.33
CA CYS A 27 0.52 -13.46 3.40
C CYS A 27 1.56 -12.47 2.86
N TYR A 28 2.19 -12.76 1.72
CA TYR A 28 3.14 -11.83 1.09
C TYR A 28 2.46 -10.52 0.67
N ALA A 29 1.28 -10.62 0.06
CA ALA A 29 0.49 -9.45 -0.34
C ALA A 29 0.00 -8.65 0.87
N ALA A 30 -0.37 -9.33 1.97
CA ALA A 30 -0.78 -8.73 3.23
C ALA A 30 0.33 -7.86 3.84
N ILE A 31 1.57 -8.34 3.84
CA ILE A 31 2.75 -7.59 4.29
C ILE A 31 3.00 -6.41 3.36
N THR A 32 3.22 -6.68 2.07
CA THR A 32 3.70 -5.65 1.14
C THR A 32 2.72 -4.48 0.98
N LYS A 33 1.43 -4.76 0.79
CA LYS A 33 0.41 -3.72 0.60
C LYS A 33 -0.04 -3.14 1.94
N GLY A 34 -0.17 -3.97 2.98
CA GLY A 34 -0.49 -3.52 4.32
C GLY A 34 0.53 -2.53 4.87
N THR A 35 1.82 -2.78 4.70
CA THR A 35 2.88 -1.84 5.11
C THR A 35 2.83 -0.55 4.29
N SER A 36 2.61 -0.61 2.98
CA SER A 36 2.44 0.60 2.16
C SER A 36 1.25 1.44 2.60
N ALA A 37 0.14 0.80 2.97
CA ALA A 37 -1.02 1.48 3.53
C ALA A 37 -0.68 2.10 4.89
N LEU A 38 -0.06 1.36 5.80
CA LEU A 38 0.35 1.86 7.11
C LEU A 38 1.24 3.10 7.01
N HIS A 39 2.30 3.04 6.21
CA HIS A 39 3.19 4.18 6.00
C HIS A 39 2.41 5.40 5.50
N THR A 40 1.56 5.21 4.50
CA THR A 40 0.77 6.31 3.92
C THR A 40 -0.20 6.91 4.95
N ALA A 41 -0.88 6.07 5.73
CA ALA A 41 -1.80 6.52 6.77
C ALA A 41 -1.10 7.35 7.84
N VAL A 42 0.06 6.91 8.32
CA VAL A 42 0.84 7.63 9.35
C VAL A 42 1.37 8.95 8.81
N LEU A 43 1.89 8.97 7.58
CA LEU A 43 2.36 10.20 6.94
C LEU A 43 1.21 11.21 6.74
N MET A 44 0.04 10.76 6.26
CA MET A 44 -1.15 11.62 6.14
C MET A 44 -1.66 12.14 7.49
N ALA A 45 -1.51 11.35 8.56
CA ALA A 45 -1.82 11.79 9.91
C ALA A 45 -0.83 12.88 10.36
N ALA A 46 0.47 12.71 10.13
CA ALA A 46 1.49 13.71 10.46
C ALA A 46 1.25 15.06 9.77
N GLU A 47 0.88 15.02 8.48
CA GLU A 47 0.45 16.21 7.72
C GLU A 47 -0.77 16.89 8.33
N THR A 48 -1.77 16.11 8.75
CA THR A 48 -2.99 16.67 9.36
C THR A 48 -2.75 17.21 10.77
N LEU A 49 -1.78 16.66 11.49
CA LEU A 49 -1.37 17.11 12.82
C LEU A 49 -0.36 18.26 12.79
N GLY A 50 0.14 18.64 11.61
CA GLY A 50 1.14 19.71 11.46
C GLY A 50 2.54 19.34 11.96
N ILE A 51 2.89 18.05 11.97
CA ILE A 51 4.19 17.51 12.43
C ILE A 51 4.96 16.80 11.32
N ALA A 52 4.65 17.12 10.05
CA ALA A 52 5.24 16.44 8.91
C ALA A 52 6.77 16.65 8.86
N ASP A 53 7.26 17.86 9.13
CA ASP A 53 8.69 18.15 9.05
C ASP A 53 9.50 17.36 10.06
N GLU A 54 9.06 17.33 11.31
CA GLU A 54 9.69 16.58 12.39
C GLU A 54 9.69 15.07 12.09
N LEU A 55 8.56 14.52 11.63
CA LEU A 55 8.48 13.09 11.33
C LEU A 55 9.36 12.70 10.13
N HIS A 56 9.35 13.49 9.06
CA HIS A 56 10.18 13.22 7.88
C HIS A 56 11.67 13.28 8.23
N GLN A 57 12.09 14.27 9.02
CA GLN A 57 13.48 14.38 9.48
C GLN A 57 13.86 13.17 10.34
N GLU A 58 13.02 12.80 11.30
CA GLU A 58 13.27 11.65 12.17
C GLU A 58 13.38 10.35 11.37
N LEU A 59 12.43 10.06 10.47
CA LEU A 59 12.45 8.86 9.63
C LEU A 59 13.69 8.79 8.72
N ALA A 60 14.12 9.93 8.18
CA ALA A 60 15.32 10.00 7.36
C ALA A 60 16.60 9.71 8.17
N MET A 61 16.64 10.07 9.45
CA MET A 61 17.79 9.83 10.33
C MET A 61 17.79 8.43 10.94
N SER A 62 16.67 7.97 11.52
CA SER A 62 16.64 6.73 12.31
C SER A 62 16.32 5.48 11.49
N VAL A 63 15.54 5.60 10.42
CA VAL A 63 15.11 4.47 9.55
C VAL A 63 15.18 4.79 8.05
N PRO A 64 16.34 5.23 7.52
CA PRO A 64 16.48 5.76 6.15
C PRO A 64 16.03 4.78 5.06
N ALA A 65 16.22 3.47 5.27
CA ALA A 65 15.79 2.45 4.31
C ALA A 65 14.25 2.38 4.18
N PHE A 66 13.52 2.56 5.29
CA PHE A 66 12.06 2.61 5.27
C PHE A 66 11.59 3.90 4.64
N TYR A 67 12.19 5.03 5.01
CA TYR A 67 11.86 6.33 4.46
C TYR A 67 12.04 6.37 2.93
N LYS A 68 13.19 5.89 2.41
CA LYS A 68 13.43 5.77 0.96
C LYS A 68 12.38 4.90 0.26
N ARG A 69 11.91 3.82 0.91
CA ARG A 69 10.81 3.00 0.37
C ARG A 69 9.49 3.76 0.35
N MET A 70 9.21 4.57 1.37
CA MET A 70 8.01 5.43 1.39
C MET A 70 8.05 6.40 0.21
N GLU A 71 9.17 7.10 0.00
CA GLU A 71 9.36 8.03 -1.12
C GLU A 71 9.15 7.35 -2.47
N ALA A 72 9.65 6.13 -2.65
CA ALA A 72 9.54 5.41 -3.91
C ALA A 72 8.13 4.83 -4.20
N VAL A 73 7.34 4.55 -3.17
CA VAL A 73 6.08 3.77 -3.29
C VAL A 73 4.85 4.62 -3.11
N VAL A 74 4.80 5.47 -2.07
CA VAL A 74 3.59 6.20 -1.66
C VAL A 74 3.05 7.09 -2.80
N PRO A 75 3.88 7.85 -3.54
CA PRO A 75 3.39 8.64 -4.69
C PRO A 75 2.69 7.84 -5.77
N LYS A 76 2.99 6.53 -5.90
CA LYS A 76 2.47 5.65 -6.96
C LYS A 76 1.22 4.89 -6.54
N LEU A 77 0.85 4.93 -5.25
CA LEU A 77 -0.28 4.15 -4.74
C LEU A 77 -1.63 4.51 -5.36
N PRO A 78 -1.97 5.79 -5.65
CA PRO A 78 -3.24 6.13 -6.28
C PRO A 78 -3.50 5.35 -7.59
N ALA A 79 -2.51 5.27 -8.48
CA ALA A 79 -2.57 4.56 -9.77
C ALA A 79 -2.86 3.05 -9.66
N VAL A 80 -2.76 2.45 -8.47
CA VAL A 80 -3.06 1.04 -8.22
C VAL A 80 -4.17 0.82 -7.19
N SER A 81 -4.72 1.89 -6.61
CA SER A 81 -5.60 1.82 -5.45
C SER A 81 -6.92 1.11 -5.77
N ALA A 82 -7.53 1.37 -6.93
CA ALA A 82 -8.77 0.71 -7.36
C ALA A 82 -8.66 -0.83 -7.31
N ARG A 83 -7.54 -1.38 -7.80
CA ARG A 83 -7.27 -2.82 -7.72
C ARG A 83 -6.97 -3.27 -6.29
N TYR A 84 -6.20 -2.49 -5.53
CA TYR A 84 -5.85 -2.83 -4.16
C TYR A 84 -7.05 -2.85 -3.20
N ILE A 85 -8.13 -2.11 -3.46
CA ILE A 85 -9.36 -2.17 -2.67
C ILE A 85 -9.95 -3.60 -2.67
N GLY A 86 -10.06 -4.22 -3.85
CA GLY A 86 -10.53 -5.60 -3.97
C GLY A 86 -9.55 -6.60 -3.36
N GLU A 87 -8.26 -6.42 -3.61
CA GLU A 87 -7.22 -7.31 -3.06
C GLU A 87 -7.13 -7.24 -1.52
N MET A 88 -7.34 -6.06 -0.90
CA MET A 88 -7.39 -5.93 0.56
C MET A 88 -8.59 -6.67 1.15
N LYS A 89 -9.75 -6.69 0.46
CA LYS A 89 -10.91 -7.47 0.88
C LYS A 89 -10.60 -8.97 0.93
N GLU A 90 -9.94 -9.50 -0.09
CA GLU A 90 -9.55 -10.92 -0.13
C GLU A 90 -8.48 -11.27 0.91
N ILE A 91 -7.52 -10.36 1.14
CA ILE A 91 -6.53 -10.51 2.21
C ILE A 91 -7.21 -10.53 3.58
N ALA A 92 -8.09 -9.57 3.86
CA ALA A 92 -8.84 -9.51 5.11
C ALA A 92 -9.60 -10.82 5.39
N LYS A 93 -10.28 -11.37 4.36
CA LYS A 93 -10.95 -12.67 4.45
C LYS A 93 -9.97 -13.83 4.74
N THR A 94 -8.77 -13.79 4.15
CA THR A 94 -7.74 -14.80 4.41
C THR A 94 -7.24 -14.71 5.86
N MET A 95 -6.98 -13.51 6.37
CA MET A 95 -6.56 -13.31 7.77
C MET A 95 -7.60 -13.87 8.74
N GLU A 96 -8.88 -13.53 8.51
CA GLU A 96 -10.01 -14.04 9.31
C GLU A 96 -10.09 -15.56 9.27
N SER A 97 -9.95 -16.17 8.09
CA SER A 97 -9.96 -17.63 7.96
C SER A 97 -8.80 -18.33 8.69
N ALA A 98 -7.68 -17.62 8.88
CA ALA A 98 -6.53 -18.10 9.64
C ALA A 98 -6.63 -17.80 11.16
N GLY A 99 -7.74 -17.24 11.63
CA GLY A 99 -7.95 -16.88 13.03
C GLY A 99 -7.23 -15.59 13.47
N VAL A 100 -6.71 -14.79 12.52
CA VAL A 100 -6.08 -13.50 12.78
C VAL A 100 -7.07 -12.37 12.48
N THR A 101 -6.95 -11.23 13.15
CA THR A 101 -7.83 -10.09 12.89
C THR A 101 -7.74 -9.58 11.46
N ALA A 102 -8.90 -9.36 10.84
CA ALA A 102 -9.03 -8.74 9.52
C ALA A 102 -8.92 -7.19 9.55
N ASN A 103 -9.04 -6.59 10.74
CA ASN A 103 -9.28 -5.15 10.89
C ASN A 103 -8.17 -4.28 10.31
N PHE A 104 -6.92 -4.73 10.36
CA PHE A 104 -5.80 -4.02 9.78
C PHE A 104 -5.97 -3.85 8.26
N HIS A 105 -6.31 -4.92 7.53
CA HIS A 105 -6.49 -4.88 6.08
C HIS A 105 -7.83 -4.26 5.67
N VAL A 106 -8.85 -4.31 6.53
CA VAL A 106 -10.05 -3.49 6.37
C VAL A 106 -9.72 -2.01 6.44
N GLY A 107 -8.94 -1.56 7.43
CA GLY A 107 -8.47 -0.18 7.52
C GLY A 107 -7.61 0.23 6.32
N ALA A 108 -6.68 -0.65 5.90
CA ALA A 108 -5.88 -0.42 4.69
C ALA A 108 -6.76 -0.27 3.43
N ARG A 109 -7.84 -1.04 3.30
CA ARG A 109 -8.81 -0.90 2.21
C ARG A 109 -9.44 0.49 2.19
N GLU A 110 -9.84 1.01 3.35
CA GLU A 110 -10.44 2.35 3.44
C GLU A 110 -9.45 3.45 3.06
N LEU A 111 -8.18 3.29 3.43
CA LEU A 111 -7.13 4.20 2.97
C LEU A 111 -6.99 4.18 1.44
N TYR A 112 -6.98 3.00 0.81
CA TYR A 112 -6.93 2.93 -0.66
C TYR A 112 -8.15 3.56 -1.33
N ARG A 113 -9.34 3.55 -0.69
CA ARG A 113 -10.51 4.30 -1.17
C ARG A 113 -10.32 5.81 -1.08
N VAL A 114 -9.54 6.31 -0.13
CA VAL A 114 -9.17 7.74 -0.10
C VAL A 114 -8.24 8.06 -1.26
N LEU A 115 -7.22 7.23 -1.49
CA LEU A 115 -6.25 7.44 -2.57
C LEU A 115 -6.88 7.34 -3.97
N GLU A 116 -7.85 6.44 -4.14
CA GLU A 116 -8.61 6.26 -5.39
C GLU A 116 -9.46 7.49 -5.77
N LYS A 117 -9.78 8.36 -4.81
CA LYS A 117 -10.50 9.62 -5.07
C LYS A 117 -9.59 10.77 -5.48
N THR A 118 -8.27 10.59 -5.38
CA THR A 118 -7.31 11.65 -5.74
C THR A 118 -7.19 11.76 -7.26
N PRO A 119 -6.82 12.93 -7.81
CA PRO A 119 -6.58 13.08 -9.26
C PRO A 119 -5.54 12.09 -9.81
N PHE A 120 -4.60 11.67 -8.97
CA PHE A 120 -3.53 10.76 -9.33
C PHE A 120 -4.01 9.32 -9.56
N ALA A 121 -5.24 8.98 -9.17
CA ALA A 121 -5.83 7.67 -9.45
C ALA A 121 -6.12 7.45 -10.95
N ALA A 122 -6.21 8.53 -11.74
CA ALA A 122 -6.37 8.46 -13.19
C ALA A 122 -5.08 8.05 -13.92
N GLU A 123 -3.92 8.10 -13.24
CA GLU A 123 -2.65 7.66 -13.78
C GLU A 123 -2.58 6.13 -13.89
N ARG A 124 -1.81 5.63 -14.85
CA ARG A 124 -1.39 4.24 -14.88
C ARG A 124 -0.02 4.11 -14.22
N ARG A 125 0.38 2.88 -13.87
CA ARG A 125 1.69 2.60 -13.26
C ARG A 125 2.88 3.11 -14.09
N ASP A 126 2.76 3.08 -15.40
CA ASP A 126 3.77 3.53 -16.37
C ASP A 126 3.69 5.04 -16.66
N THR A 127 2.66 5.74 -16.18
CA THR A 127 2.44 7.17 -16.41
C THR A 127 2.42 7.99 -15.13
N VAL A 128 2.81 7.41 -14.00
CA VAL A 128 2.97 8.19 -12.76
C VAL A 128 4.08 9.21 -12.98
N ASP A 129 3.81 10.46 -12.62
CA ASP A 129 4.80 11.54 -12.64
C ASP A 129 6.07 11.13 -11.86
N PRO A 130 7.23 10.99 -12.53
CA PRO A 130 8.46 10.56 -11.87
C PRO A 130 9.04 11.63 -10.94
N ASP A 131 8.66 12.90 -11.12
CA ASP A 131 9.19 14.03 -10.36
C ASP A 131 8.29 14.39 -9.16
N ARG A 132 7.08 13.81 -9.07
CA ARG A 132 6.19 14.00 -7.93
C ARG A 132 6.78 13.41 -6.66
N THR A 133 7.11 14.29 -5.72
CA THR A 133 7.69 13.91 -4.42
C THR A 133 6.65 13.28 -3.48
N LEU A 134 7.16 12.65 -2.42
CA LEU A 134 6.36 12.15 -1.31
C LEU A 134 5.47 13.25 -0.71
N ARG A 135 6.06 14.39 -0.38
CA ARG A 135 5.37 15.52 0.27
C ARG A 135 4.27 16.11 -0.60
N GLN A 136 4.55 16.39 -1.87
CA GLN A 136 3.53 16.86 -2.83
C GLN A 136 2.38 15.86 -2.97
N SER A 137 2.67 14.56 -2.93
CA SER A 137 1.63 13.52 -2.97
C SER A 137 0.74 13.60 -1.72
N LEU A 138 1.35 13.68 -0.55
CA LEU A 138 0.66 13.74 0.74
C LEU A 138 -0.23 14.99 0.87
N GLU A 139 0.24 16.15 0.42
CA GLU A 139 -0.54 17.40 0.38
C GLU A 139 -1.86 17.25 -0.38
N VAL A 140 -1.87 16.44 -1.44
CA VAL A 140 -3.09 16.13 -2.21
C VAL A 140 -3.90 15.05 -1.50
N PHE A 141 -3.27 14.00 -0.97
CA PHE A 141 -3.96 12.90 -0.31
C PHE A 141 -4.81 13.38 0.88
N VAL A 142 -4.25 14.26 1.72
CA VAL A 142 -4.95 14.74 2.92
C VAL A 142 -6.19 15.57 2.62
N ARG A 143 -6.30 16.17 1.43
CA ARG A 143 -7.51 16.90 0.99
C ARG A 143 -8.70 15.98 0.71
N HIS A 144 -8.45 14.67 0.60
CA HIS A 144 -9.46 13.65 0.29
C HIS A 144 -9.84 12.80 1.52
N LEU A 145 -9.29 13.11 2.70
CA LEU A 145 -9.66 12.42 3.94
C LEU A 145 -11.13 12.70 4.33
N PRO A 146 -11.88 11.67 4.77
CA PRO A 146 -13.25 11.85 5.26
C PRO A 146 -13.24 12.72 6.51
N GLY A 147 -13.92 13.87 6.48
CA GLY A 147 -13.98 14.84 7.58
C GLY A 147 -13.39 16.21 7.23
N LYS A 148 -12.56 16.31 6.18
CA LYS A 148 -12.22 17.59 5.54
C LYS A 148 -13.19 17.84 4.39
N SER A 149 -14.49 17.99 4.68
CA SER A 149 -15.35 18.72 3.75
C SER A 149 -14.73 20.10 3.59
N ALA A 150 -14.56 20.56 2.36
CA ALA A 150 -14.09 21.91 2.06
C ALA A 150 -14.84 22.90 2.96
N ALA A 151 -14.14 23.43 3.96
CA ALA A 151 -14.57 24.65 4.61
C ALA A 151 -14.49 25.72 3.52
N GLN A 152 -15.66 26.14 3.05
CA GLN A 152 -15.86 27.42 2.41
C GLN A 152 -15.49 28.54 3.39
#